data_AF-A0A232M031-F1
#
_entry.id   AF-A0A232M031-F1
#
_cell.length_a   1.000
_cell.length_b   1.000
_cell.length_c   1.000
_cell.angle_alpha   90.00
_cell.angle_beta   90.00
_cell.angle_gamma   90.00
#
_symmetry.space_group_name_H-M   'P 1'
#
loop_
_entity.id
_entity.type
_entity.pdbx_description
1 polymer ?
#
loop_
_entity_poly.entity_id
_entity_poly.type
_entity_poly.pdbx_seq_one_letter_code
_entity_poly.pdbx_strand_id
1 'polypeptide(L)'
;MGHRDAIVSQYVGIPKHAFIWNDVFIVSILYKKQFRTYFSSIGISITKHISKMQTALGSLIGPKKELHDLEGRVALVTGGALGIGYEVSRAFASAKAKIIMVSRDEDQGSAAITGIKKYFGSDTVVEWIHCDLGNLHEIKDVFTTIREKEDRLDLLVLSAGINANKYNLDYDGIDQHFGVNWLGQFYATNLLFPLIRRTSKMPSTPAPRIIVESSELHRLAPSATKFDSLDDINNSKLGPTQLYGRSKLAMILGIKYGLLERVMKPNADNIYAIAVHPGAVNTAIQQQWKDAYPGLTGKLLTNASLAIGRSPEQGAFTTLYAATSPEIEEKGWNGAYLSDPGKLGKESSQASDPKLGASLWTLSEDLVRQKIGENALLDWCS
;
A
#
# COMPACT_ATOMS: atom_id res chain seq x y z
N MET A 1 -36.49 8.02 57.03
CA MET A 1 -35.10 8.50 57.23
C MET A 1 -34.36 8.27 55.93
N GLY A 2 -33.99 9.23 55.09
CA GLY A 2 -34.04 10.69 55.17
C GLY A 2 -33.14 11.24 54.06
N HIS A 3 -33.76 11.61 52.93
CA HIS A 3 -33.49 12.82 52.15
C HIS A 3 -32.06 13.35 52.00
N ARG A 4 -31.61 13.48 50.75
CA ARG A 4 -31.82 14.73 50.00
C ARG A 4 -31.58 14.54 48.49
N ASP A 5 -32.64 14.83 47.74
CA ASP A 5 -32.68 15.03 46.31
C ASP A 5 -32.13 16.41 45.90
N ALA A 6 -31.82 16.49 44.61
CA ALA A 6 -32.18 17.55 43.67
C ALA A 6 -31.38 18.86 43.60
N ILE A 7 -31.56 19.47 42.41
CA ILE A 7 -31.15 20.80 41.90
C ILE A 7 -29.85 20.68 41.08
N VAL A 8 -29.83 20.63 39.74
CA VAL A 8 -30.61 21.38 38.74
C VAL A 8 -30.83 20.54 37.47
N SER A 9 -32.09 20.24 37.16
CA SER A 9 -32.58 20.19 35.79
C SER A 9 -33.44 21.43 35.62
N GLN A 10 -32.99 22.36 34.78
CA GLN A 10 -33.77 23.27 33.93
C GLN A 10 -32.85 24.43 33.56
N TYR A 11 -32.34 24.42 32.33
CA TYR A 11 -32.53 25.48 31.34
C TYR A 11 -31.76 25.06 30.08
N VAL A 12 -32.39 25.28 28.93
CA VAL A 12 -31.96 24.99 27.56
C VAL A 12 -32.14 23.53 27.13
N GLY A 13 -33.23 23.30 26.37
CA GLY A 13 -33.42 22.09 25.59
C GLY A 13 -32.29 21.93 24.57
N ILE A 14 -31.59 20.81 24.64
CA ILE A 14 -30.57 20.41 23.67
C ILE A 14 -30.95 18.99 23.19
N PRO A 15 -31.06 18.74 21.87
CA PRO A 15 -31.50 17.45 21.34
C PRO A 15 -30.48 16.33 21.63
N LYS A 16 -30.97 15.07 21.63
CA LYS A 16 -30.27 13.81 21.97
C LYS A 16 -29.07 13.42 21.06
N HIS A 17 -28.36 14.37 20.46
CA HIS A 17 -27.17 14.14 19.63
C HIS A 17 -25.87 14.73 20.24
N ALA A 18 -25.79 14.81 21.58
CA ALA A 18 -24.65 15.39 22.29
C ALA A 18 -23.92 14.40 23.23
N PHE A 19 -23.80 13.13 22.84
CA PHE A 19 -23.08 12.09 23.60
C PHE A 19 -21.96 11.42 22.78
N ILE A 20 -21.06 12.21 22.18
CA ILE A 20 -19.82 11.67 21.56
C ILE A 20 -18.58 12.54 21.88
N TRP A 21 -18.75 13.73 22.45
CA TRP A 21 -17.64 14.69 22.61
C TRP A 21 -16.83 14.56 23.91
N ASN A 22 -17.30 13.79 24.90
CA ASN A 22 -16.59 13.64 26.18
C ASN A 22 -15.51 12.55 26.18
N ASP A 23 -15.64 11.51 25.35
CA ASP A 23 -14.72 10.36 25.40
C ASP A 23 -13.35 10.68 24.79
N VAL A 24 -13.30 11.47 23.71
CA VAL A 24 -12.03 11.90 23.08
C VAL A 24 -11.23 12.81 24.01
N PHE A 25 -11.92 13.66 24.79
CA PHE A 25 -11.27 14.59 25.71
C PHE A 25 -10.74 13.87 26.95
N ILE A 26 -11.49 12.89 27.48
CA ILE A 26 -11.06 12.05 28.61
C ILE A 26 -9.88 11.15 28.21
N VAL A 27 -9.88 10.58 27.00
CA VAL A 27 -8.75 9.82 26.45
C VAL A 27 -7.50 10.71 26.36
N SER A 28 -7.60 11.93 25.84
CA SER A 28 -6.48 12.90 25.78
C SER A 28 -5.90 13.23 27.16
N ILE A 29 -6.75 13.37 28.19
CA ILE A 29 -6.33 13.68 29.56
C ILE A 29 -5.67 12.46 30.26
N LEU A 30 -6.22 11.26 30.07
CA LEU A 30 -5.66 10.01 30.60
C LEU A 30 -4.29 9.71 29.97
N TYR A 31 -4.15 9.92 28.66
CA TYR A 31 -2.88 9.78 27.93
C TYR A 31 -1.83 10.79 28.42
N LYS A 32 -2.22 12.05 28.70
CA LYS A 32 -1.30 13.05 29.28
C LYS A 32 -0.74 12.64 30.64
N LYS A 33 -1.54 12.00 31.48
CA LYS A 33 -1.10 11.55 32.81
C LYS A 33 -0.10 10.40 32.71
N GLN A 34 -0.38 9.41 31.86
CA GLN A 34 0.45 8.21 31.69
C GLN A 34 1.79 8.51 31.00
N PHE A 35 1.81 9.41 30.01
CA PHE A 35 3.03 9.89 29.37
C PHE A 35 3.93 10.67 30.34
N ARG A 36 3.35 11.49 31.23
CA ARG A 36 4.12 12.29 32.17
C ARG A 36 4.86 11.42 33.19
N THR A 37 4.28 10.29 33.59
CA THR A 37 4.93 9.31 34.49
C THR A 37 6.05 8.54 33.78
N TYR A 38 5.87 8.20 32.50
CA TYR A 38 6.86 7.48 31.71
C TYR A 38 8.08 8.33 31.34
N PHE A 39 7.91 9.63 31.05
CA PHE A 39 9.04 10.50 30.67
C PHE A 39 9.75 11.16 31.85
N SER A 40 9.09 11.27 33.02
CA SER A 40 9.77 11.71 34.24
C SER A 40 10.83 10.71 34.73
N SER A 41 10.71 9.43 34.38
CA SER A 41 11.71 8.41 34.74
C SER A 41 12.93 8.36 33.79
N ILE A 42 12.91 9.12 32.69
CA ILE A 42 13.97 9.11 31.65
C ILE A 42 14.59 10.49 31.40
N GLY A 43 14.21 11.52 32.17
CA GLY A 43 14.89 12.82 32.18
C GLY A 43 14.73 13.67 30.91
N ILE A 44 13.72 13.44 30.08
CA ILE A 44 13.53 14.17 28.80
C ILE A 44 12.54 15.33 29.00
N SER A 45 12.97 16.56 28.71
CA SER A 45 12.14 17.77 28.83
C SER A 45 11.05 17.84 27.76
N ILE A 46 9.79 17.88 28.21
CA ILE A 46 8.56 17.63 27.43
C ILE A 46 8.13 18.84 26.55
N THR A 47 8.62 20.05 26.82
CA THR A 47 8.10 21.27 26.18
C THR A 47 8.39 21.38 24.68
N LYS A 48 9.48 20.77 24.17
CA LYS A 48 9.82 20.80 22.73
C LYS A 48 9.07 19.74 21.89
N HIS A 49 8.47 18.73 22.53
CA HIS A 49 7.75 17.64 21.85
C HIS A 49 6.27 17.94 21.62
N ILE A 50 5.65 18.78 22.46
CA ILE A 50 4.21 19.10 22.36
C ILE A 50 3.91 19.94 21.10
N SER A 51 4.80 20.85 20.71
CA SER A 51 4.64 21.64 19.48
C SER A 51 4.70 20.78 18.21
N LYS A 52 5.54 19.73 18.17
CA LYS A 52 5.58 18.77 17.05
C LYS A 52 4.32 17.88 16.99
N MET A 53 3.68 17.62 18.13
CA MET A 53 2.42 16.86 18.17
C MET A 53 1.23 17.63 17.60
N GLN A 54 1.15 18.95 17.76
CA GLN A 54 0.07 19.75 17.16
C GLN A 54 0.16 19.77 15.62
N THR A 55 1.37 19.75 15.06
CA THR A 55 1.57 19.59 13.61
C THR A 55 1.25 18.16 13.14
N ALA A 56 1.45 17.14 13.99
CA ALA A 56 1.11 15.74 13.71
C ALA A 56 -0.40 15.42 13.76
N LEU A 57 -1.21 16.28 14.40
CA LEU A 57 -2.66 16.17 14.40
C LEU A 57 -3.29 16.64 13.08
N GLY A 58 -2.64 17.58 12.37
CA GLY A 58 -3.03 17.96 11.01
C GLY A 58 -2.79 16.86 9.99
N SER A 59 -1.73 16.04 10.17
CA SER A 59 -1.41 14.87 9.34
C SER A 59 -2.18 13.59 9.71
N LEU A 60 -3.05 13.65 10.74
CA LEU A 60 -3.95 12.54 11.09
C LEU A 60 -5.27 12.58 10.28
N ILE A 61 -5.52 13.71 9.64
CA ILE A 61 -6.58 13.90 8.67
C ILE A 61 -5.90 13.60 7.34
N GLY A 62 -6.23 12.48 6.70
CA GLY A 62 -5.71 12.10 5.39
C GLY A 62 -6.02 13.13 4.29
N PRO A 63 -5.91 12.81 2.99
CA PRO A 63 -6.46 13.68 1.96
C PRO A 63 -7.91 14.07 2.31
N LYS A 64 -8.37 15.26 1.86
CA LYS A 64 -9.75 15.73 2.10
C LYS A 64 -10.70 14.54 2.06
N LYS A 65 -11.56 14.42 3.07
CA LYS A 65 -12.36 13.23 3.40
C LYS A 65 -13.14 12.62 2.24
N GLU A 66 -13.26 13.34 1.13
CA GLU A 66 -13.87 12.93 -0.13
C GLU A 66 -12.84 13.07 -1.25
N LEU A 67 -12.53 11.96 -1.91
CA LEU A 67 -11.82 11.97 -3.19
C LEU A 67 -12.64 12.77 -4.22
N HIS A 68 -11.99 13.32 -5.23
CA HIS A 68 -12.72 13.88 -6.37
C HIS A 68 -13.47 12.76 -7.11
N ASP A 69 -14.52 13.12 -7.85
CA ASP A 69 -15.33 12.15 -8.60
C ASP A 69 -14.48 11.39 -9.62
N LEU A 70 -14.56 10.06 -9.58
CA LEU A 70 -13.87 9.11 -10.46
C LEU A 70 -14.86 8.36 -11.37
N GLU A 71 -16.09 8.85 -11.50
CA GLU A 71 -17.09 8.28 -12.41
C GLU A 71 -16.53 8.11 -13.83
N GLY A 72 -16.75 6.93 -14.41
CA GLY A 72 -16.22 6.56 -15.72
C GLY A 72 -14.73 6.16 -15.75
N ARG A 73 -14.03 6.17 -14.60
CA ARG A 73 -12.64 5.68 -14.48
C ARG A 73 -12.60 4.24 -13.96
N VAL A 74 -11.55 3.52 -14.33
CA VAL A 74 -11.31 2.12 -13.92
C VAL A 74 -10.09 2.03 -13.02
N ALA A 75 -10.27 1.44 -11.84
CA ALA A 75 -9.21 1.20 -10.88
C ALA A 75 -9.02 -0.30 -10.65
N LEU A 76 -7.77 -0.77 -10.77
CA LEU A 76 -7.37 -2.13 -10.40
C LEU A 76 -6.51 -2.08 -9.13
N VAL A 77 -6.88 -2.88 -8.13
CA VAL A 77 -6.17 -2.99 -6.85
C VAL A 77 -5.78 -4.45 -6.61
N THR A 78 -4.49 -4.76 -6.73
CA THR A 78 -4.00 -6.07 -6.29
C THR A 78 -4.00 -6.10 -4.76
N GLY A 79 -4.49 -7.17 -4.14
CA GLY A 79 -4.76 -7.22 -2.70
C GLY A 79 -5.96 -6.37 -2.27
N GLY A 80 -6.80 -5.97 -3.23
CA GLY A 80 -7.91 -5.03 -3.01
C GLY A 80 -9.05 -5.52 -2.12
N ALA A 81 -9.05 -6.78 -1.68
CA ALA A 81 -10.12 -7.38 -0.88
C ALA A 81 -9.88 -7.37 0.63
N LEU A 82 -8.66 -7.02 1.09
CA LEU A 82 -8.33 -7.01 2.52
C LEU A 82 -7.40 -5.85 2.90
N GLY A 83 -7.43 -5.45 4.17
CA GLY A 83 -6.44 -4.55 4.75
C GLY A 83 -6.37 -3.19 4.06
N ILE A 84 -5.16 -2.74 3.73
CA ILE A 84 -4.94 -1.43 3.10
C ILE A 84 -5.57 -1.39 1.70
N GLY A 85 -5.37 -2.45 0.90
CA GLY A 85 -5.97 -2.56 -0.43
C GLY A 85 -7.49 -2.46 -0.41
N TYR A 86 -8.16 -3.07 0.58
CA TYR A 86 -9.61 -2.91 0.76
C TYR A 86 -10.02 -1.46 1.03
N GLU A 87 -9.29 -0.74 1.87
CA GLU A 87 -9.60 0.66 2.16
C GLU A 87 -9.37 1.56 0.94
N VAL A 88 -8.38 1.23 0.10
CA VAL A 88 -8.18 1.88 -1.21
C VAL A 88 -9.36 1.59 -2.14
N SER A 89 -9.75 0.32 -2.31
CA SER A 89 -10.91 -0.09 -3.11
C SER A 89 -12.20 0.59 -2.64
N ARG A 90 -12.43 0.64 -1.32
CA ARG A 90 -13.57 1.28 -0.69
C ARG A 90 -13.60 2.78 -0.95
N ALA A 91 -12.45 3.45 -0.87
CA ALA A 91 -12.36 4.88 -1.16
C ALA A 91 -12.63 5.17 -2.64
N PHE A 92 -12.07 4.39 -3.57
CA PHE A 92 -12.38 4.55 -5.00
C PHE A 92 -13.86 4.27 -5.32
N ALA A 93 -14.47 3.29 -4.65
CA ALA A 93 -15.91 3.03 -4.78
C ALA A 93 -16.75 4.22 -4.27
N SER A 94 -16.35 4.86 -3.17
CA SER A 94 -17.00 6.09 -2.68
C SER A 94 -16.94 7.25 -3.68
N ALA A 95 -15.95 7.22 -4.59
CA ALA A 95 -15.77 8.16 -5.68
C ALA A 95 -16.31 7.64 -7.02
N LYS A 96 -17.15 6.59 -7.01
CA LYS A 96 -17.84 6.02 -8.18
C LYS A 96 -16.94 5.45 -9.29
N ALA A 97 -15.67 5.15 -9.02
CA ALA A 97 -14.85 4.41 -9.97
C ALA A 97 -15.38 2.97 -10.14
N LYS A 98 -15.18 2.38 -11.32
CA LYS A 98 -15.25 0.92 -11.48
C LYS A 98 -14.04 0.29 -10.80
N ILE A 99 -14.25 -0.68 -9.92
CA ILE A 99 -13.18 -1.32 -9.14
C ILE A 99 -12.99 -2.78 -9.55
N ILE A 100 -11.75 -3.15 -9.84
CA ILE A 100 -11.30 -4.52 -10.09
C ILE A 100 -10.35 -4.92 -8.96
N MET A 101 -10.81 -5.78 -8.05
CA MET A 101 -9.99 -6.31 -6.98
C MET A 101 -9.37 -7.63 -7.42
N VAL A 102 -8.04 -7.74 -7.33
CA VAL A 102 -7.31 -8.97 -7.70
C VAL A 102 -6.64 -9.55 -6.46
N SER A 103 -7.06 -10.73 -6.00
CA SER A 103 -6.45 -11.41 -4.84
C SER A 103 -6.73 -12.91 -4.84
N ARG A 104 -6.12 -13.65 -3.91
CA ARG A 104 -6.20 -15.13 -3.86
C ARG A 104 -7.46 -15.71 -3.22
N ASP A 105 -8.05 -15.02 -2.25
CA ASP A 105 -9.07 -15.60 -1.36
C ASP A 105 -10.47 -15.13 -1.77
N GLU A 106 -11.29 -16.09 -2.22
CA GLU A 106 -12.65 -15.85 -2.73
C GLU A 106 -13.62 -15.38 -1.64
N ASP A 107 -13.48 -15.89 -0.42
CA ASP A 107 -14.33 -15.49 0.70
C ASP A 107 -14.06 -14.02 1.07
N GLN A 108 -12.78 -13.62 1.09
CA GLN A 108 -12.40 -12.22 1.27
C GLN A 108 -12.91 -11.34 0.13
N GLY A 109 -12.80 -11.80 -1.12
CA GLY A 109 -13.32 -11.10 -2.29
C GLY A 109 -14.83 -10.86 -2.22
N SER A 110 -15.58 -11.92 -1.91
CA SER A 110 -17.04 -11.89 -1.77
C SER A 110 -17.50 -11.01 -0.61
N ALA A 111 -16.79 -11.08 0.52
CA ALA A 111 -17.04 -10.20 1.67
C ALA A 111 -16.75 -8.73 1.34
N ALA A 112 -15.67 -8.45 0.61
CA ALA A 112 -15.31 -7.09 0.19
C ALA A 112 -16.36 -6.49 -0.76
N ILE A 113 -16.81 -7.24 -1.77
CA ILE A 113 -17.90 -6.82 -2.68
C ILE A 113 -19.16 -6.50 -1.88
N THR A 114 -19.56 -7.41 -0.98
CA THR A 114 -20.76 -7.26 -0.17
C THR A 114 -20.66 -6.02 0.73
N GLY A 115 -19.49 -5.81 1.35
CA GLY A 115 -19.22 -4.64 2.17
C GLY A 115 -19.35 -3.34 1.37
N ILE A 116 -18.64 -3.22 0.26
CA ILE A 116 -18.64 -2.03 -0.61
C ILE A 116 -20.06 -1.70 -1.09
N LYS A 117 -20.80 -2.68 -1.63
CA LYS A 117 -22.17 -2.48 -2.12
C LYS A 117 -23.15 -2.12 -1.02
N LYS A 118 -22.96 -2.64 0.19
CA LYS A 118 -23.79 -2.27 1.35
C LYS A 118 -23.62 -0.80 1.73
N TYR A 119 -22.42 -0.24 1.60
CA TYR A 119 -22.14 1.15 1.98
C TYR A 119 -22.46 2.17 0.88
N PHE A 120 -22.24 1.82 -0.40
CA PHE A 120 -22.34 2.77 -1.51
C PHE A 120 -23.49 2.47 -2.49
N GLY A 121 -24.24 1.39 -2.29
CA GLY A 121 -25.40 1.01 -3.09
C GLY A 121 -25.12 -0.18 -4.01
N SER A 122 -26.18 -0.90 -4.38
CA SER A 122 -26.12 -2.12 -5.22
C SER A 122 -25.51 -1.88 -6.60
N ASP A 123 -25.65 -0.65 -7.09
CA ASP A 123 -25.23 -0.21 -8.43
C ASP A 123 -23.74 0.16 -8.47
N THR A 124 -23.04 0.11 -7.32
CA THR A 124 -21.58 0.26 -7.28
C THR A 124 -20.91 -0.83 -8.12
N VAL A 125 -20.11 -0.42 -9.10
CA VAL A 125 -19.42 -1.34 -10.02
C VAL A 125 -18.13 -1.82 -9.40
N VAL A 126 -18.19 -2.98 -8.74
CA VAL A 126 -17.04 -3.65 -8.13
C VAL A 126 -17.04 -5.13 -8.52
N GLU A 127 -15.91 -5.61 -9.00
CA GLU A 127 -15.66 -7.03 -9.31
C GLU A 127 -14.42 -7.53 -8.58
N TRP A 128 -14.39 -8.84 -8.34
CA TRP A 128 -13.24 -9.54 -7.76
C TRP A 128 -12.80 -10.64 -8.72
N ILE A 129 -11.49 -10.77 -8.90
CA ILE A 129 -10.87 -11.76 -9.77
C ILE A 129 -9.81 -12.50 -8.96
N HIS A 130 -9.88 -13.83 -9.01
CA HIS A 130 -8.87 -14.68 -8.40
C HIS A 130 -7.52 -14.51 -9.11
N CYS A 131 -6.46 -14.32 -8.33
CA CYS A 131 -5.08 -14.45 -8.81
C CYS A 131 -4.12 -14.66 -7.64
N ASP A 132 -3.30 -15.72 -7.66
CA ASP A 132 -2.09 -15.79 -6.85
C ASP A 132 -0.90 -15.12 -7.55
N LEU A 133 -0.43 -14.00 -7.00
CA LEU A 133 0.73 -13.29 -7.52
C LEU A 133 2.07 -14.02 -7.33
N GLY A 134 2.07 -15.17 -6.63
CA GLY A 134 3.21 -16.09 -6.58
C GLY A 134 3.19 -17.15 -7.68
N ASN A 135 2.31 -17.02 -8.68
CA ASN A 135 2.16 -17.92 -9.82
C ASN A 135 2.14 -17.10 -11.12
N LEU A 136 3.28 -17.06 -11.81
CA LEU A 136 3.46 -16.27 -13.02
C LEU A 136 2.56 -16.71 -14.19
N HIS A 137 2.18 -17.99 -14.26
CA HIS A 137 1.23 -18.46 -15.29
C HIS A 137 -0.16 -17.89 -15.07
N GLU A 138 -0.62 -17.90 -13.82
CA GLU A 138 -1.92 -17.35 -13.45
C GLU A 138 -1.95 -15.83 -13.62
N ILE A 139 -0.86 -15.13 -13.31
CA ILE A 139 -0.68 -13.71 -13.62
C ILE A 139 -0.84 -13.46 -15.12
N LYS A 140 -0.18 -14.26 -15.96
CA LYS A 140 -0.29 -14.11 -17.43
C LYS A 140 -1.74 -14.16 -17.88
N ASP A 141 -2.47 -15.19 -17.46
CA ASP A 141 -3.83 -15.44 -17.90
C ASP A 141 -4.80 -14.36 -17.38
N VAL A 142 -4.73 -14.04 -16.09
CA VAL A 142 -5.62 -13.07 -15.45
C VAL A 142 -5.41 -11.67 -16.01
N PHE A 143 -4.17 -11.17 -16.03
CA PHE A 143 -3.90 -9.79 -16.42
C PHE A 143 -3.99 -9.58 -17.93
N THR A 144 -3.76 -10.62 -18.74
CA THR A 144 -4.10 -10.60 -20.18
C THR A 144 -5.60 -10.46 -20.38
N THR A 145 -6.40 -11.27 -19.67
CA THR A 145 -7.87 -11.22 -19.75
C THR A 145 -8.40 -9.85 -19.35
N ILE A 146 -7.86 -9.25 -18.28
CA ILE A 146 -8.23 -7.89 -17.85
C ILE A 146 -7.87 -6.86 -18.94
N ARG A 147 -6.65 -6.92 -19.49
CA ARG A 147 -6.22 -6.01 -20.57
C ARG A 147 -7.16 -6.07 -21.79
N GLU A 148 -7.65 -7.26 -22.11
CA GLU A 148 -8.50 -7.51 -23.29
C GLU A 148 -9.97 -7.15 -23.06
N LYS A 149 -10.47 -7.31 -21.83
CA LYS A 149 -11.85 -7.01 -21.45
C LYS A 149 -12.10 -5.51 -21.21
N GLU A 150 -11.10 -4.80 -20.68
CA GLU A 150 -11.24 -3.41 -20.27
C GLU A 150 -10.80 -2.43 -21.36
N ASP A 151 -11.60 -1.39 -21.59
CA ASP A 151 -11.29 -0.33 -22.55
C ASP A 151 -10.27 0.68 -22.02
N ARG A 152 -10.22 0.85 -20.69
CA ARG A 152 -9.33 1.79 -19.99
C ARG A 152 -8.84 1.24 -18.65
N LEU A 153 -7.70 1.74 -18.18
CA LEU A 153 -7.19 1.55 -16.83
C LEU A 153 -6.51 2.84 -16.34
N ASP A 154 -7.14 3.48 -15.37
CA ASP A 154 -6.75 4.80 -14.87
C ASP A 154 -5.85 4.73 -13.65
N LEU A 155 -6.13 3.78 -12.75
CA LEU A 155 -5.47 3.64 -11.46
C LEU A 155 -5.06 2.18 -11.28
N LEU A 156 -3.76 1.91 -11.26
CA LEU A 156 -3.19 0.61 -10.92
C LEU A 156 -2.54 0.71 -9.54
N VAL A 157 -3.11 0.05 -8.54
CA VAL A 157 -2.56 0.00 -7.18
C VAL A 157 -2.04 -1.41 -6.89
N LEU A 158 -0.73 -1.52 -6.80
CA LEU A 158 0.02 -2.74 -6.51
C LEU A 158 0.17 -2.88 -4.98
N SER A 159 -0.93 -3.20 -4.30
CA SER A 159 -1.01 -3.28 -2.82
C SER A 159 -0.76 -4.69 -2.27
N ALA A 160 -1.01 -5.75 -3.07
CA ALA A 160 -0.77 -7.11 -2.62
C ALA A 160 0.70 -7.34 -2.22
N GLY A 161 0.87 -8.06 -1.11
CA GLY A 161 2.19 -8.47 -0.67
C GLY A 161 2.15 -9.41 0.53
N ILE A 162 3.26 -10.14 0.71
CA ILE A 162 3.57 -10.95 1.88
C ILE A 162 4.50 -10.14 2.79
N ASN A 163 4.19 -10.11 4.09
CA ASN A 163 5.01 -9.45 5.09
C ASN A 163 6.27 -10.27 5.43
N ALA A 164 7.11 -9.79 6.35
CA ALA A 164 8.22 -10.56 6.90
C ALA A 164 7.74 -11.93 7.38
N ASN A 165 8.24 -12.99 6.74
CA ASN A 165 7.91 -14.38 7.00
C ASN A 165 9.16 -15.24 6.77
N LYS A 166 9.14 -16.50 7.20
CA LYS A 166 10.21 -17.45 6.92
C LYS A 166 10.45 -17.56 5.41
N TYR A 167 11.70 -17.84 5.04
CA TYR A 167 12.05 -18.17 3.67
C TYR A 167 11.18 -19.32 3.17
N ASN A 168 10.60 -19.14 2.00
CA ASN A 168 9.91 -20.19 1.26
C ASN A 168 9.96 -19.84 -0.23
N LEU A 169 9.74 -20.83 -1.08
CA LEU A 169 9.61 -20.62 -2.51
C LEU A 169 8.12 -20.50 -2.89
N ASP A 170 7.85 -19.67 -3.90
CA ASP A 170 6.55 -19.61 -4.59
C ASP A 170 6.40 -20.74 -5.62
N TYR A 171 5.33 -20.73 -6.41
CA TYR A 171 5.04 -21.77 -7.40
C TYR A 171 6.10 -21.87 -8.51
N ASP A 172 6.80 -20.77 -8.76
CA ASP A 172 7.82 -20.67 -9.80
C ASP A 172 9.23 -20.96 -9.27
N GLY A 173 9.37 -21.30 -7.98
CA GLY A 173 10.66 -21.61 -7.35
C GLY A 173 11.48 -20.36 -7.03
N ILE A 174 10.82 -19.24 -6.73
CA ILE A 174 11.43 -17.95 -6.40
C ILE A 174 11.11 -17.63 -4.93
N ASP A 175 12.02 -16.97 -4.21
CA ASP A 175 11.77 -16.45 -2.86
C ASP A 175 10.40 -15.75 -2.80
N GLN A 176 9.48 -16.26 -1.98
CA GLN A 176 8.08 -15.84 -1.98
C GLN A 176 7.88 -14.34 -1.73
N HIS A 177 8.80 -13.70 -0.99
CA HIS A 177 8.77 -12.26 -0.78
C HIS A 177 9.07 -11.52 -2.08
N PHE A 178 10.15 -11.90 -2.77
CA PHE A 178 10.51 -11.31 -4.06
C PHE A 178 9.47 -11.62 -5.14
N GLY A 179 9.02 -12.88 -5.22
CA GLY A 179 7.99 -13.35 -6.15
C GLY A 179 6.71 -12.54 -6.04
N VAL A 180 6.08 -12.53 -4.87
CA VAL A 180 4.77 -11.87 -4.67
C VAL A 180 4.88 -10.35 -4.60
N ASN A 181 5.84 -9.81 -3.86
CA ASN A 181 5.90 -8.35 -3.64
C ASN A 181 6.45 -7.61 -4.85
N TRP A 182 7.33 -8.23 -5.64
CA TRP A 182 7.96 -7.55 -6.76
C TRP A 182 7.66 -8.23 -8.10
N LEU A 183 8.11 -9.47 -8.32
CA LEU A 183 8.12 -10.06 -9.66
C LEU A 183 6.71 -10.22 -10.24
N GLY A 184 5.75 -10.67 -9.44
CA GLY A 184 4.36 -10.81 -9.88
C GLY A 184 3.71 -9.46 -10.18
N GLN A 185 4.00 -8.43 -9.38
CA GLN A 185 3.51 -7.06 -9.61
C GLN A 185 4.16 -6.42 -10.84
N PHE A 186 5.46 -6.67 -11.04
CA PHE A 186 6.21 -6.28 -12.24
C PHE A 186 5.58 -6.89 -13.49
N TYR A 187 5.29 -8.19 -13.45
CA TYR A 187 4.72 -8.89 -14.60
C TYR A 187 3.28 -8.45 -14.88
N ALA A 188 2.45 -8.31 -13.85
CA ALA A 188 1.12 -7.72 -13.96
C ALA A 188 1.16 -6.32 -14.58
N THR A 189 2.13 -5.48 -14.16
CA THR A 189 2.34 -4.14 -14.72
C THR A 189 2.71 -4.21 -16.20
N ASN A 190 3.62 -5.10 -16.61
CA ASN A 190 3.97 -5.30 -18.02
C ASN A 190 2.73 -5.66 -18.86
N LEU A 191 1.93 -6.61 -18.40
CA LEU A 191 0.75 -7.10 -19.11
C LEU A 191 -0.34 -6.04 -19.24
N LEU A 192 -0.47 -5.14 -18.25
CA LEU A 192 -1.44 -4.05 -18.25
C LEU A 192 -0.91 -2.76 -18.90
N PHE A 193 0.41 -2.62 -19.09
CA PHE A 193 1.01 -1.36 -19.51
C PHE A 193 0.43 -0.81 -20.83
N PRO A 194 0.19 -1.62 -21.88
CA PRO A 194 -0.44 -1.13 -23.11
C PRO A 194 -1.82 -0.52 -22.88
N LEU A 195 -2.64 -1.09 -21.97
CA LEU A 195 -3.95 -0.54 -21.62
C LEU A 195 -3.83 0.81 -20.90
N ILE A 196 -2.87 0.93 -19.98
CA ILE A 196 -2.59 2.19 -19.26
C ILE A 196 -2.11 3.26 -20.24
N ARG A 197 -1.21 2.92 -21.17
CA ARG A 197 -0.71 3.83 -22.21
C ARG A 197 -1.78 4.24 -23.21
N ARG A 198 -2.72 3.36 -23.57
CA ARG A 198 -3.90 3.75 -24.35
C ARG A 198 -4.77 4.74 -23.57
N THR A 199 -4.98 4.47 -22.28
CA THR A 199 -5.78 5.34 -21.39
C THR A 199 -5.15 6.73 -21.27
N SER A 200 -3.83 6.83 -21.14
CA SER A 200 -3.14 8.13 -21.04
C SER A 200 -3.24 9.00 -22.29
N LYS A 201 -3.64 8.42 -23.43
CA LYS A 201 -3.83 9.12 -24.71
C LYS A 201 -5.29 9.48 -24.97
N MET A 202 -6.21 9.09 -24.08
CA MET A 202 -7.64 9.42 -24.24
C MET A 202 -7.89 10.93 -24.03
N PRO A 203 -8.78 11.55 -24.81
CA PRO A 203 -9.12 12.96 -24.63
C PRO A 203 -9.62 13.26 -23.22
N SER A 204 -9.18 14.40 -22.67
CA SER A 204 -9.64 14.91 -21.35
C SER A 204 -9.46 13.93 -20.18
N THR A 205 -8.58 12.93 -20.32
CA THR A 205 -8.29 11.97 -19.25
C THR A 205 -7.05 12.43 -18.46
N PRO A 206 -7.14 12.55 -17.12
CA PRO A 206 -5.98 12.80 -16.28
C PRO A 206 -4.93 11.69 -16.44
N ALA A 207 -3.65 12.01 -16.22
CA ALA A 207 -2.58 11.04 -16.36
C ALA A 207 -2.81 9.81 -15.46
N PRO A 208 -2.81 8.57 -16.01
CA PRO A 208 -2.97 7.37 -15.21
C PRO A 208 -1.92 7.26 -14.10
N ARG A 209 -2.29 6.58 -13.00
CA ARG A 209 -1.41 6.36 -11.85
C ARG A 209 -1.07 4.89 -11.66
N ILE A 210 0.21 4.59 -11.47
CA ILE A 210 0.71 3.29 -11.03
C ILE A 210 1.33 3.48 -9.65
N ILE A 211 0.70 2.92 -8.62
CA ILE A 211 1.15 3.07 -7.23
C ILE A 211 1.61 1.72 -6.70
N VAL A 212 2.81 1.64 -6.14
CA VAL A 212 3.31 0.42 -5.48
C VAL A 212 3.52 0.62 -3.99
N GLU A 213 3.01 -0.31 -3.19
CA GLU A 213 3.13 -0.24 -1.73
C GLU A 213 4.45 -0.86 -1.25
N SER A 214 5.45 -0.02 -1.09
CA SER A 214 6.74 -0.35 -0.48
C SER A 214 6.68 -0.27 1.07
N SER A 215 7.83 -0.07 1.74
CA SER A 215 7.94 0.03 3.20
C SER A 215 9.23 0.74 3.61
N GLU A 216 9.24 1.39 4.78
CA GLU A 216 10.48 1.81 5.45
C GLU A 216 11.43 0.64 5.76
N LEU A 217 10.92 -0.61 5.81
CA LEU A 217 11.76 -1.79 5.94
C LEU A 217 12.62 -2.08 4.70
N HIS A 218 12.46 -1.35 3.59
CA HIS A 218 13.39 -1.43 2.45
C HIS A 218 14.85 -1.18 2.87
N ARG A 219 15.07 -0.41 3.94
CA ARG A 219 16.39 -0.11 4.52
C ARG A 219 17.07 -1.32 5.15
N LEU A 220 16.32 -2.39 5.40
CA LEU A 220 16.82 -3.63 5.99
C LEU A 220 17.21 -4.66 4.92
N ALA A 221 17.11 -4.29 3.64
CA ALA A 221 17.74 -5.06 2.58
C ALA A 221 19.24 -5.24 2.89
N PRO A 222 19.81 -6.44 2.76
CA PRO A 222 21.24 -6.64 2.96
C PRO A 222 22.05 -5.74 2.03
N SER A 223 23.13 -5.16 2.53
CA SER A 223 24.06 -4.36 1.71
C SER A 223 24.69 -5.16 0.56
N ALA A 224 24.75 -6.49 0.70
CA ALA A 224 25.23 -7.42 -0.32
C ALA A 224 24.21 -7.76 -1.41
N THR A 225 22.99 -7.19 -1.38
CA THR A 225 21.96 -7.41 -2.41
C THR A 225 22.45 -6.91 -3.76
N LYS A 226 22.35 -7.74 -4.81
CA LYS A 226 22.82 -7.41 -6.16
C LYS A 226 21.74 -7.47 -7.23
N PHE A 227 20.69 -8.26 -7.00
CA PHE A 227 19.66 -8.55 -8.00
C PHE A 227 20.24 -9.02 -9.34
N ASP A 228 21.28 -9.87 -9.31
CA ASP A 228 22.01 -10.30 -10.51
C ASP A 228 21.69 -11.75 -10.93
N SER A 229 21.00 -12.52 -10.09
CA SER A 229 20.77 -13.94 -10.31
C SER A 229 19.63 -14.48 -9.45
N LEU A 230 19.06 -15.61 -9.88
CA LEU A 230 18.09 -16.34 -9.05
C LEU A 230 18.73 -16.81 -7.73
N ASP A 231 20.01 -17.16 -7.71
CA ASP A 231 20.72 -17.57 -6.50
C ASP A 231 20.89 -16.42 -5.49
N ASP A 232 21.08 -15.18 -5.95
CA ASP A 232 21.07 -14.00 -5.06
C ASP A 232 19.69 -13.84 -4.40
N ILE A 233 18.62 -14.00 -5.17
CA ILE A 233 17.24 -13.94 -4.67
C ILE A 233 16.93 -15.12 -3.75
N ASN A 234 17.24 -16.34 -4.12
CA ASN A 234 16.92 -17.56 -3.40
C ASN A 234 17.92 -17.84 -2.27
N ASN A 235 18.03 -16.89 -1.35
CA ASN A 235 18.99 -16.92 -0.25
C ASN A 235 18.32 -17.26 1.09
N SER A 236 18.22 -18.56 1.38
CA SER A 236 17.65 -19.10 2.62
C SER A 236 18.41 -18.73 3.90
N LYS A 237 19.61 -18.13 3.78
CA LYS A 237 20.40 -17.66 4.93
C LYS A 237 19.94 -16.29 5.45
N LEU A 238 19.15 -15.55 4.66
CA LEU A 238 18.62 -14.26 5.07
C LEU A 238 17.45 -14.43 6.04
N GLY A 239 17.39 -13.53 7.04
CA GLY A 239 16.28 -13.50 7.98
C GLY A 239 14.98 -12.97 7.35
N PRO A 240 13.80 -13.25 7.95
CA PRO A 240 12.49 -12.81 7.46
C PRO A 240 12.41 -11.32 7.09
N THR A 241 12.95 -10.46 7.96
CA THR A 241 12.91 -9.01 7.76
C THR A 241 13.85 -8.56 6.63
N GLN A 242 14.96 -9.26 6.40
CA GLN A 242 15.89 -8.96 5.31
C GLN A 242 15.31 -9.36 3.96
N LEU A 243 14.66 -10.53 3.87
CA LEU A 243 13.94 -10.98 2.66
C LEU A 243 12.82 -9.99 2.29
N TYR A 244 11.99 -9.65 3.28
CA TYR A 244 10.94 -8.64 3.10
C TYR A 244 11.52 -7.27 2.71
N GLY A 245 12.51 -6.78 3.45
CA GLY A 245 13.17 -5.50 3.16
C GLY A 245 13.74 -5.45 1.75
N ARG A 246 14.39 -6.52 1.29
CA ARG A 246 14.90 -6.65 -0.08
C ARG A 246 13.78 -6.58 -1.12
N SER A 247 12.64 -7.24 -0.88
CA SER A 247 11.48 -7.13 -1.79
C SER A 247 10.89 -5.71 -1.85
N LYS A 248 10.90 -4.97 -0.73
CA LYS A 248 10.41 -3.59 -0.66
C LYS A 248 11.40 -2.60 -1.28
N LEU A 249 12.69 -2.88 -1.20
CA LEU A 249 13.73 -2.17 -1.96
C LEU A 249 13.53 -2.34 -3.47
N ALA A 250 13.23 -3.55 -3.92
CA ALA A 250 12.98 -3.84 -5.34
C ALA A 250 11.83 -2.97 -5.90
N MET A 251 10.74 -2.81 -5.16
CA MET A 251 9.62 -1.95 -5.57
C MET A 251 10.03 -0.48 -5.81
N ILE A 252 10.87 0.10 -4.94
CA ILE A 252 11.32 1.50 -5.10
C ILE A 252 12.24 1.64 -6.33
N LEU A 253 13.22 0.74 -6.44
CA LEU A 253 14.15 0.70 -7.57
C LEU A 253 13.42 0.50 -8.90
N GLY A 254 12.48 -0.44 -8.93
CA GLY A 254 11.75 -0.81 -10.12
C GLY A 254 10.80 0.28 -10.62
N ILE A 255 10.17 1.05 -9.72
CA ILE A 255 9.39 2.22 -10.14
C ILE A 255 10.29 3.31 -10.71
N LYS A 256 11.36 3.66 -9.99
CA LYS A 256 12.21 4.79 -10.35
C LYS A 256 13.08 4.50 -11.55
N TYR A 257 13.97 3.51 -11.45
CA TYR A 257 14.97 3.22 -12.48
C TYR A 257 14.48 2.27 -13.56
N GLY A 258 13.42 1.50 -13.28
CA GLY A 258 12.78 0.61 -14.23
C GLY A 258 11.70 1.34 -15.02
N LEU A 259 10.49 1.37 -14.45
CA LEU A 259 9.30 1.85 -15.12
C LEU A 259 9.41 3.31 -15.57
N LEU A 260 9.87 4.23 -14.72
CA LEU A 260 10.03 5.63 -15.12
C LEU A 260 11.19 5.84 -16.10
N GLU A 261 12.44 5.54 -15.70
CA GLU A 261 13.61 5.87 -16.52
C GLU A 261 13.74 5.03 -17.80
N ARG A 262 13.39 3.73 -17.76
CA ARG A 262 13.58 2.84 -18.93
C ARG A 262 12.36 2.74 -19.83
N VAL A 263 11.14 2.86 -19.28
CA VAL A 263 9.91 2.68 -20.07
C VAL A 263 9.26 4.01 -20.39
N MET A 264 8.89 4.79 -19.37
CA MET A 264 8.00 5.94 -19.55
C MET A 264 8.69 7.15 -20.19
N LYS A 265 9.89 7.51 -19.72
CA LYS A 265 10.61 8.69 -20.24
C LYS A 265 11.00 8.55 -21.72
N PRO A 266 11.58 7.44 -22.18
CA PRO A 266 11.94 7.28 -23.59
C PRO A 266 10.74 7.33 -24.54
N ASN A 267 9.56 6.90 -24.06
CA ASN A 267 8.31 6.88 -24.82
C ASN A 267 7.45 8.14 -24.63
N ALA A 268 7.92 9.11 -23.85
CA ALA A 268 7.17 10.32 -23.47
C ALA A 268 5.76 10.00 -22.91
N ASP A 269 5.64 8.94 -22.11
CA ASP A 269 4.37 8.53 -21.53
C ASP A 269 3.86 9.53 -20.50
N ASN A 270 2.62 10.00 -20.68
CA ASN A 270 1.91 10.80 -19.69
C ASN A 270 1.25 9.91 -18.62
N ILE A 271 2.08 9.18 -17.89
CA ILE A 271 1.71 8.28 -16.79
C ILE A 271 2.55 8.68 -15.57
N TYR A 272 2.05 8.51 -14.36
CA TYR A 272 2.83 8.72 -13.14
C TYR A 272 2.93 7.43 -12.33
N ALA A 273 4.16 7.05 -12.00
CA ALA A 273 4.46 5.88 -11.20
C ALA A 273 5.09 6.30 -9.86
N ILE A 274 4.52 5.86 -8.73
CA ILE A 274 4.95 6.30 -7.39
C ILE A 274 5.08 5.11 -6.46
N ALA A 275 6.17 5.05 -5.70
CA ALA A 275 6.30 4.14 -4.58
C ALA A 275 5.83 4.82 -3.29
N VAL A 276 5.08 4.10 -2.45
CA VAL A 276 4.55 4.64 -1.20
C VAL A 276 4.86 3.74 -0.02
N HIS A 277 4.99 4.34 1.16
CA HIS A 277 4.94 3.64 2.43
C HIS A 277 3.59 3.92 3.12
N PRO A 278 2.87 2.89 3.55
CA PRO A 278 1.58 3.07 4.22
C PRO A 278 1.70 3.54 5.69
N GLY A 279 2.91 3.62 6.25
CA GLY A 279 3.11 3.75 7.69
C GLY A 279 3.22 2.39 8.38
N ALA A 280 3.45 2.39 9.69
CA ALA A 280 3.39 1.18 10.50
C ALA A 280 1.92 0.81 10.74
N VAL A 281 1.29 0.04 9.84
CA VAL A 281 -0.13 -0.30 9.90
C VAL A 281 -0.36 -1.59 10.69
N ASN A 282 -1.43 -1.67 11.47
CA ASN A 282 -1.95 -2.89 12.10
C ASN A 282 -2.95 -3.59 11.16
N THR A 283 -2.48 -4.42 10.24
CA THR A 283 -3.34 -5.34 9.45
C THR A 283 -3.41 -6.73 10.11
N ALA A 284 -3.84 -7.79 9.41
CA ALA A 284 -3.83 -9.19 9.86
C ALA A 284 -2.42 -9.79 10.19
N ILE A 285 -1.45 -8.90 10.36
CA ILE A 285 -0.09 -8.99 10.90
C ILE A 285 0.03 -9.89 12.13
N GLN A 286 -1.01 -9.96 12.96
CA GLN A 286 -0.95 -10.67 14.24
C GLN A 286 -0.63 -12.17 14.11
N GLN A 287 -1.01 -12.83 13.01
CA GLN A 287 -0.73 -14.24 12.79
C GLN A 287 0.68 -14.44 12.20
N GLN A 288 1.04 -13.62 11.21
CA GLN A 288 2.31 -13.75 10.48
C GLN A 288 3.54 -13.40 11.34
N TRP A 289 3.43 -12.48 12.29
CA TRP A 289 4.54 -12.19 13.22
C TRP A 289 4.75 -13.32 14.25
N LYS A 290 3.68 -14.01 14.64
CA LYS A 290 3.79 -15.24 15.46
C LYS A 290 4.45 -16.35 14.67
N ASP A 291 4.15 -16.45 13.37
CA ASP A 291 4.75 -17.44 12.46
C ASP A 291 6.23 -17.14 12.17
N ALA A 292 6.57 -15.85 12.00
CA ALA A 292 7.93 -15.36 11.77
C ALA A 292 8.83 -15.48 13.00
N TYR A 293 8.29 -15.28 14.21
CA TYR A 293 9.03 -15.32 15.47
C TYR A 293 8.30 -16.19 16.52
N PRO A 294 8.54 -17.51 16.56
CA PRO A 294 7.89 -18.38 17.54
C PRO A 294 8.32 -18.04 18.99
N GLY A 295 7.36 -18.05 19.92
CA GLY A 295 7.60 -17.88 21.36
C GLY A 295 7.13 -16.55 21.96
N LEU A 296 7.64 -16.20 23.16
CA LEU A 296 7.24 -15.00 23.90
C LEU A 296 7.50 -13.69 23.14
N THR A 297 8.56 -13.68 22.31
CA THR A 297 8.97 -12.53 21.48
C THR A 297 7.93 -12.17 20.44
N GLY A 298 7.36 -13.15 19.73
CA GLY A 298 6.27 -12.91 18.77
C GLY A 298 5.00 -12.37 19.42
N LYS A 299 4.67 -12.85 20.64
CA LYS A 299 3.53 -12.35 21.42
C LYS A 299 3.72 -10.90 21.89
N LEU A 300 4.93 -10.54 22.35
CA LEU A 300 5.25 -9.17 22.77
C LEU A 300 5.24 -8.18 21.60
N LEU A 301 5.82 -8.56 20.46
CA LEU A 301 5.82 -7.73 19.24
C LEU A 301 4.41 -7.50 18.70
N THR A 302 3.55 -8.53 18.73
CA THR A 302 2.15 -8.44 18.32
C THR A 302 1.35 -7.47 19.20
N ASN A 303 1.55 -7.50 20.52
CA ASN A 303 0.83 -6.62 21.44
C ASN A 303 1.32 -5.16 21.37
N ALA A 304 2.62 -4.96 21.14
CA ALA A 304 3.20 -3.63 20.98
C ALA A 304 2.83 -2.98 19.63
N SER A 305 2.71 -3.75 18.55
CA SER A 305 2.24 -3.23 17.26
C SER A 305 0.79 -2.74 17.37
N LEU A 306 -0.08 -3.47 18.08
CA LEU A 306 -1.50 -3.13 18.24
C LEU A 306 -1.77 -1.78 18.91
N ALA A 307 -0.89 -1.35 19.81
CA ALA A 307 -1.07 -0.09 20.55
C ALA A 307 -0.51 1.15 19.84
N ILE A 308 0.32 0.97 18.79
CA ILE A 308 1.12 2.06 18.16
C ILE A 308 0.88 2.15 16.64
N GLY A 309 0.39 1.10 15.99
CA GLY A 309 0.21 1.03 14.54
C GLY A 309 -1.07 1.72 14.02
N ARG A 310 -0.96 2.33 12.82
CA ARG A 310 -2.05 2.91 12.03
C ARG A 310 -3.16 1.89 11.77
N SER A 311 -4.41 2.34 11.66
CA SER A 311 -5.48 1.51 11.09
C SER A 311 -5.21 1.24 9.61
N PRO A 312 -5.79 0.18 9.01
CA PRO A 312 -5.74 -0.02 7.56
C PRO A 312 -6.20 1.20 6.76
N GLU A 313 -7.22 1.90 7.25
CA GLU A 313 -7.73 3.15 6.64
C GLU A 313 -6.66 4.25 6.61
N GLN A 314 -6.00 4.48 7.75
CA GLN A 314 -4.87 5.41 7.81
C GLN A 314 -3.69 4.96 6.95
N GLY A 315 -3.52 3.64 6.79
CA GLY A 315 -2.53 3.04 5.91
C GLY A 315 -2.73 3.40 4.44
N ALA A 316 -4.00 3.51 4.01
CA ALA A 316 -4.37 3.82 2.63
C ALA A 316 -4.11 5.29 2.24
N PHE A 317 -3.94 6.21 3.21
CA PHE A 317 -3.89 7.64 2.90
C PHE A 317 -2.75 8.04 1.97
N THR A 318 -1.54 7.49 2.16
CA THR A 318 -0.41 7.79 1.25
C THR A 318 -0.70 7.28 -0.16
N THR A 319 -1.26 6.07 -0.27
CA THR A 319 -1.64 5.43 -1.53
C THR A 319 -2.71 6.23 -2.26
N LEU A 320 -3.76 6.65 -1.55
CA LEU A 320 -4.83 7.48 -2.09
C LEU A 320 -4.32 8.85 -2.53
N TYR A 321 -3.49 9.51 -1.71
CA TYR A 321 -2.87 10.78 -2.09
C TYR A 321 -2.05 10.62 -3.39
N ALA A 322 -1.22 9.58 -3.50
CA ALA A 322 -0.44 9.34 -4.70
C ALA A 322 -1.30 9.00 -5.93
N ALA A 323 -2.40 8.27 -5.71
CA ALA A 323 -3.32 7.85 -6.76
C ALA A 323 -4.23 8.97 -7.29
N THR A 324 -4.55 9.99 -6.49
CA THR A 324 -5.61 10.95 -6.85
C THR A 324 -5.23 12.42 -6.69
N SER A 325 -4.12 12.76 -6.03
CA SER A 325 -3.78 14.17 -5.83
C SER A 325 -3.21 14.80 -7.11
N PRO A 326 -3.71 15.97 -7.54
CA PRO A 326 -3.09 16.74 -8.63
C PRO A 326 -1.70 17.23 -8.25
N GLU A 327 -1.41 17.38 -6.95
CA GLU A 327 -0.11 17.84 -6.45
C GLU A 327 1.05 16.92 -6.88
N ILE A 328 0.78 15.64 -7.19
CA ILE A 328 1.78 14.72 -7.74
C ILE A 328 2.35 15.24 -9.06
N GLU A 329 1.48 15.78 -9.94
CA GLU A 329 1.86 16.32 -11.24
C GLU A 329 2.48 17.71 -11.07
N GLU A 330 1.82 18.57 -10.29
CA GLU A 330 2.25 19.95 -10.03
C GLU A 330 3.67 20.00 -9.43
N LYS A 331 4.03 19.02 -8.61
CA LYS A 331 5.35 18.92 -7.98
C LYS A 331 6.35 18.07 -8.77
N GLY A 332 5.93 17.48 -9.89
CA GLY A 332 6.79 16.64 -10.73
C GLY A 332 7.29 15.38 -10.01
N TRP A 333 6.47 14.77 -9.14
CA TRP A 333 6.86 13.64 -8.28
C TRP A 333 6.76 12.27 -8.96
N ASN A 334 6.94 12.20 -10.28
CA ASN A 334 7.01 10.93 -10.99
C ASN A 334 8.26 10.16 -10.56
N GLY A 335 8.13 8.87 -10.27
CA GLY A 335 9.21 8.01 -9.75
C GLY A 335 9.59 8.27 -8.30
N ALA A 336 8.83 9.11 -7.57
CA ALA A 336 9.11 9.42 -6.19
C ALA A 336 8.77 8.26 -5.23
N TYR A 337 9.41 8.28 -4.06
CA TYR A 337 9.02 7.49 -2.90
C TYR A 337 8.36 8.40 -1.86
N LEU A 338 7.11 8.13 -1.46
CA LEU A 338 6.39 8.91 -0.44
C LEU A 338 6.32 8.16 0.89
N SER A 339 6.57 8.86 1.98
CA SER A 339 6.52 8.31 3.34
C SER A 339 5.21 8.60 4.08
N ASP A 340 4.46 9.60 3.61
CA ASP A 340 3.21 10.12 4.16
C ASP A 340 2.49 10.90 3.04
N PRO A 341 1.16 11.13 3.09
CA PRO A 341 0.50 12.08 2.20
C PRO A 341 1.26 13.40 2.04
N GLY A 342 1.54 13.78 0.80
CA GLY A 342 2.25 15.02 0.50
C GLY A 342 3.69 15.11 0.98
N LYS A 343 4.33 14.00 1.35
CA LYS A 343 5.69 14.00 1.90
C LYS A 343 6.60 12.97 1.24
N LEU A 344 7.62 13.47 0.55
CA LEU A 344 8.74 12.66 0.06
C LEU A 344 9.39 11.88 1.21
N GLY A 345 9.58 10.59 1.02
CA GLY A 345 10.41 9.75 1.86
C GLY A 345 11.88 9.91 1.51
N LYS A 346 12.76 9.60 2.46
CA LYS A 346 14.20 9.55 2.20
C LYS A 346 14.59 8.17 1.70
N GLU A 347 14.93 8.01 0.43
CA GLU A 347 15.43 6.73 -0.09
C GLU A 347 16.71 6.28 0.66
N SER A 348 16.91 4.97 0.82
CA SER A 348 18.21 4.41 1.23
C SER A 348 19.25 4.59 0.12
N SER A 349 20.55 4.45 0.44
CA SER A 349 21.60 4.48 -0.59
C SER A 349 21.39 3.42 -1.67
N GLN A 350 20.96 2.21 -1.29
CA GLN A 350 20.62 1.15 -2.24
C GLN A 350 19.40 1.51 -3.09
N ALA A 351 18.37 2.16 -2.50
CA ALA A 351 17.17 2.57 -3.24
C ALA A 351 17.43 3.74 -4.22
N SER A 352 18.55 4.45 -4.06
CA SER A 352 19.00 5.50 -4.98
C SER A 352 20.14 5.03 -5.90
N ASP A 353 20.41 3.72 -6.01
CA ASP A 353 21.46 3.18 -6.87
C ASP A 353 20.90 2.79 -8.26
N PRO A 354 21.23 3.54 -9.33
CA PRO A 354 20.76 3.23 -10.68
C PRO A 354 21.31 1.92 -11.24
N LYS A 355 22.50 1.46 -10.80
CA LYS A 355 23.07 0.18 -11.24
C LYS A 355 22.29 -0.97 -10.62
N LEU A 356 21.95 -0.86 -9.35
CA LEU A 356 21.13 -1.86 -8.67
C LEU A 356 19.72 -1.93 -9.29
N GLY A 357 19.14 -0.78 -9.64
CA GLY A 357 17.87 -0.72 -10.38
C GLY A 357 17.95 -1.34 -11.77
N ALA A 358 19.08 -1.15 -12.48
CA ALA A 358 19.32 -1.79 -13.76
C ALA A 358 19.42 -3.32 -13.65
N SER A 359 20.17 -3.84 -12.67
CA SER A 359 20.28 -5.28 -12.41
C SER A 359 18.92 -5.89 -12.07
N LEU A 360 18.16 -5.24 -11.17
CA LEU A 360 16.82 -5.67 -10.81
C LEU A 360 15.91 -5.81 -12.03
N TRP A 361 15.90 -4.80 -12.90
CA TRP A 361 15.04 -4.78 -14.08
C TRP A 361 15.38 -5.93 -15.02
N THR A 362 16.66 -6.09 -15.36
CA THR A 362 17.13 -7.19 -16.22
C THR A 362 16.79 -8.55 -15.62
N LEU A 363 17.10 -8.77 -14.33
CA LEU A 363 16.76 -10.02 -13.66
C LEU A 363 15.25 -10.30 -13.68
N SER A 364 14.42 -9.27 -13.47
CA SER A 364 12.96 -9.43 -13.47
C SER A 364 12.47 -9.87 -14.85
N GLU A 365 12.99 -9.28 -15.92
CA GLU A 365 12.62 -9.71 -17.26
C GLU A 365 13.11 -11.13 -17.59
N ASP A 366 14.35 -11.44 -17.22
CA ASP A 366 14.96 -12.75 -17.46
C ASP A 366 14.20 -13.86 -16.72
N LEU A 367 13.83 -13.62 -15.46
CA LEU A 367 13.05 -14.59 -14.69
C LEU A 367 11.68 -14.85 -15.34
N VAL A 368 10.97 -13.81 -15.79
CA VAL A 368 9.67 -14.01 -16.47
C VAL A 368 9.86 -14.81 -17.76
N ARG A 369 10.86 -14.49 -18.59
CA ARG A 369 11.14 -15.24 -19.83
C ARG A 369 11.53 -16.69 -19.55
N GLN A 370 12.36 -16.93 -18.54
CA GLN A 370 12.79 -18.28 -18.16
C GLN A 370 11.64 -19.14 -17.61
N LYS A 371 10.72 -18.55 -16.84
CA LYS A 371 9.61 -19.30 -16.22
C LYS A 371 8.43 -19.50 -17.15
N ILE A 372 8.12 -18.52 -18.00
CA ILE A 372 6.88 -18.48 -18.79
C ILE A 372 7.12 -18.63 -20.29
N GLY A 373 8.34 -18.38 -20.75
CA GLY A 373 8.77 -18.45 -22.14
C GLY A 373 9.22 -17.09 -22.71
N GLU A 374 10.02 -17.12 -23.76
CA GLU A 374 10.66 -15.92 -24.34
C GLU A 374 9.69 -14.80 -24.73
N ASN A 375 8.47 -15.16 -25.15
CA ASN A 375 7.43 -14.22 -25.56
C ASN A 375 6.46 -13.86 -24.43
N ALA A 376 6.81 -14.13 -23.17
CA ALA A 376 5.93 -13.90 -22.03
C ALA A 376 5.70 -12.40 -21.73
N LEU A 377 6.73 -11.58 -21.95
CA LEU A 377 6.66 -10.14 -21.77
C LEU A 377 6.18 -9.46 -23.03
N LEU A 378 5.31 -8.47 -22.86
CA LEU A 378 5.01 -7.51 -23.90
C LEU A 378 6.17 -6.53 -24.03
N ASP A 379 6.37 -6.03 -25.25
CA ASP A 379 7.30 -4.93 -25.47
C ASP A 379 6.84 -3.71 -24.68
N TRP A 380 7.70 -3.23 -23.78
CA TRP A 380 7.47 -2.03 -22.99
C TRP A 380 7.26 -0.77 -23.85
N CYS A 381 7.66 -0.78 -25.12
CA CYS A 381 7.48 0.30 -26.07
C CYS A 381 6.20 0.20 -26.92
N SER A 382 5.40 -0.87 -26.76
CA SER A 382 4.19 -1.11 -27.57
C SER A 382 2.97 -0.23 -27.28
#